data_AF-A0A1M3P3D8-F1
#
_entry.id   AF-A0A1M3P3D8-F1
#
_cell.length_a   1.000
_cell.length_b   1.000
_cell.length_c   1.000
_cell.angle_alpha   90.00
_cell.angle_beta   90.00
_cell.angle_gamma   90.00
#
_symmetry.space_group_name_H-M   'P 1'
#
loop_
_entity.id
_entity.type
_entity.pdbx_description
1 polymer ?
#
loop_
_entity_poly.entity_id
_entity_poly.type
_entity_poly.pdbx_seq_one_letter_code
_entity_poly.pdbx_strand_id
1 'polypeptide(L)'
;MNRRFHALPLALAVLLLAGCHTVKDLVPTTLVPPNLRAPDNTDEPLKQAQQRLQQATPCCTSFADFSYQKLLPWQPQSFTLGSGSSVANINGTHSYFLAFQLPDGAKLPYRVAFKSDLNGRWLKSSYLFAPTVVLLDSGFQPIGSSDISLCEHMGWSDATSGAFGSFTVDSKQARYLLVYSSAAQQTGKTYWEQSPAAFSSKATLDMNTSGTFSVPHGPDGTVWVGMMDSTYARAVDNAICKKPQQGDGILNTLRSSLPLPWSSSSAAAPASPAGVKARGS
;
A
#
# COMPACT_ATOMS: atom_id res chain seq x y z
N MET A 1 -54.23 -6.99 79.71
CA MET A 1 -53.35 -7.85 80.53
C MET A 1 -52.30 -8.50 79.64
N ASN A 2 -51.05 -8.45 80.12
CA ASN A 2 -49.79 -8.93 79.55
C ASN A 2 -49.82 -10.23 78.74
N ARG A 3 -48.98 -10.33 77.68
CA ARG A 3 -47.64 -10.97 77.74
C ARG A 3 -46.89 -10.93 76.40
N ARG A 4 -45.57 -10.72 76.53
CA ARG A 4 -44.50 -10.83 75.52
C ARG A 4 -44.38 -12.27 74.98
N PHE A 5 -43.79 -12.48 73.80
CA PHE A 5 -42.59 -13.32 73.57
C PHE A 5 -42.16 -13.33 72.08
N HIS A 6 -40.87 -13.63 71.88
CA HIS A 6 -39.93 -13.40 70.76
C HIS A 6 -40.25 -14.02 69.39
N ALA A 7 -39.70 -13.42 68.31
CA ALA A 7 -38.74 -14.07 67.38
C ALA A 7 -38.19 -13.08 66.33
N LEU A 8 -36.97 -13.36 65.88
CA LEU A 8 -36.03 -12.55 65.09
C LEU A 8 -36.17 -12.87 63.57
N PRO A 9 -35.28 -12.36 62.69
CA PRO A 9 -35.55 -11.44 61.58
C PRO A 9 -35.96 -12.11 60.25
N LEU A 10 -36.65 -11.39 59.35
CA LEU A 10 -36.88 -11.84 57.97
C LEU A 10 -36.37 -10.84 56.94
N ALA A 11 -35.43 -11.34 56.14
CA ALA A 11 -35.29 -11.10 54.70
C ALA A 11 -34.94 -9.69 54.21
N LEU A 12 -33.64 -9.44 54.24
CA LEU A 12 -32.85 -8.68 53.28
C LEU A 12 -33.03 -9.28 51.86
N ALA A 13 -33.98 -8.83 51.05
CA ALA A 13 -34.10 -9.30 49.65
C ALA A 13 -34.98 -8.42 48.73
N VAL A 14 -34.84 -7.09 48.75
CA VAL A 14 -35.47 -6.24 47.71
C VAL A 14 -34.52 -5.09 47.36
N LEU A 15 -33.46 -5.35 46.58
CA LEU A 15 -32.65 -4.30 45.93
C LEU A 15 -31.87 -4.77 44.69
N LEU A 16 -32.19 -5.93 44.10
CA LEU A 16 -31.48 -6.48 42.94
C LEU A 16 -32.33 -6.53 41.66
N LEU A 17 -32.98 -5.41 41.29
CA LEU A 17 -33.76 -5.33 40.04
C LEU A 17 -33.61 -4.00 39.29
N ALA A 18 -32.46 -3.32 39.40
CA ALA A 18 -32.12 -2.23 38.49
C ALA A 18 -30.61 -2.20 38.21
N GLY A 19 -30.23 -2.51 36.97
CA GLY A 19 -28.90 -2.16 36.44
C GLY A 19 -28.10 -3.29 35.79
N CYS A 20 -28.53 -3.79 34.63
CA CYS A 20 -27.68 -4.59 33.73
C CYS A 20 -27.37 -3.83 32.41
N HIS A 21 -27.15 -2.51 32.49
CA HIS A 21 -26.75 -1.71 31.33
C HIS A 21 -25.50 -0.84 31.55
N THR A 22 -24.79 -0.98 32.67
CA THR A 22 -23.61 -0.16 33.01
C THR A 22 -22.44 -1.01 33.52
N VAL A 23 -22.11 -2.11 32.84
CA VAL A 23 -20.94 -2.96 33.18
C VAL A 23 -19.70 -2.64 32.34
N LYS A 24 -19.78 -1.67 31.39
CA LYS A 24 -18.62 -1.27 30.58
C LYS A 24 -17.60 -0.39 31.33
N ASP A 25 -17.99 0.28 32.41
CA ASP A 25 -17.12 1.22 33.13
C ASP A 25 -16.55 0.70 34.46
N LEU A 26 -16.85 -0.56 34.84
CA LEU A 26 -16.48 -1.12 36.15
C LEU A 26 -15.43 -2.23 36.10
N VAL A 27 -14.93 -2.59 34.91
CA VAL A 27 -13.73 -3.45 34.83
C VAL A 27 -12.52 -2.53 34.65
N PRO A 28 -11.73 -2.26 35.71
CA PRO A 28 -10.51 -1.52 35.55
C PRO A 28 -9.60 -2.28 34.57
N THR A 29 -9.14 -1.58 33.53
CA THR A 29 -8.29 -2.12 32.45
C THR A 29 -7.00 -2.76 32.97
N THR A 30 -6.64 -2.54 34.23
CA THR A 30 -5.49 -3.13 34.93
C THR A 30 -5.54 -4.65 35.11
N LEU A 31 -6.71 -5.29 34.98
CA LEU A 31 -6.86 -6.75 35.17
C LEU A 31 -6.79 -7.59 33.88
N VAL A 32 -6.73 -6.96 32.71
CA VAL A 32 -6.55 -7.66 31.42
C VAL A 32 -5.09 -7.53 30.99
N PRO A 33 -4.39 -8.64 30.67
CA PRO A 33 -3.03 -8.59 30.14
C PRO A 33 -2.96 -7.66 28.91
N PRO A 34 -1.88 -6.87 28.74
CA PRO A 34 -1.78 -5.88 27.64
C PRO A 34 -2.04 -6.47 26.24
N ASN A 35 -1.80 -7.77 26.06
CA ASN A 35 -1.99 -8.50 24.80
C ASN A 35 -3.44 -8.90 24.48
N LEU A 36 -4.37 -8.81 25.44
CA LEU A 36 -5.77 -9.26 25.30
C LEU A 36 -6.78 -8.12 25.41
N ARG A 37 -6.34 -6.87 25.53
CA ARG A 37 -7.24 -5.71 25.48
C ARG A 37 -7.69 -5.50 24.04
N ALA A 38 -8.99 -5.25 23.85
CA ALA A 38 -9.45 -4.62 22.62
C ALA A 38 -8.71 -3.27 22.45
N PRO A 39 -8.40 -2.82 21.22
CA PRO A 39 -7.68 -1.57 21.04
C PRO A 39 -8.54 -0.40 21.57
N ASP A 40 -8.19 0.14 22.73
CA ASP A 40 -9.00 1.16 23.44
C ASP A 40 -8.90 2.57 22.84
N ASN A 41 -8.26 2.75 21.68
CA ASN A 41 -8.33 3.99 20.89
C ASN A 41 -8.26 3.63 19.41
N THR A 42 -9.39 3.24 18.82
CA THR A 42 -9.58 3.10 17.37
C THR A 42 -9.77 4.45 16.67
N ASP A 43 -8.95 5.44 17.01
CA ASP A 43 -8.67 6.48 16.02
C ASP A 43 -7.72 5.85 15.01
N GLU A 44 -8.25 5.62 13.80
CA GLU A 44 -7.55 5.04 12.66
C GLU A 44 -6.11 5.61 12.58
N PRO A 45 -5.04 4.78 12.68
CA PRO A 45 -3.66 5.26 12.74
C PRO A 45 -3.28 6.28 11.65
N LEU A 46 -3.91 6.15 10.48
CA LEU A 46 -3.83 7.11 9.38
C LEU A 46 -4.37 8.50 9.77
N LYS A 47 -5.54 8.57 10.38
CA LYS A 47 -6.16 9.83 10.83
C LYS A 47 -5.29 10.54 11.87
N GLN A 48 -4.72 9.79 12.80
CA GLN A 48 -3.77 10.36 13.78
C GLN A 48 -2.52 10.91 13.09
N ALA A 49 -1.96 10.18 12.12
CA ALA A 49 -0.82 10.63 11.34
C ALA A 49 -1.13 11.93 10.56
N GLN A 50 -2.31 12.00 9.94
CA GLN A 50 -2.80 13.20 9.24
C GLN A 50 -2.95 14.39 10.18
N GLN A 51 -3.56 14.20 11.35
CA GLN A 51 -3.70 15.25 12.36
C GLN A 51 -2.33 15.76 12.84
N ARG A 52 -1.38 14.84 13.10
CA ARG A 52 -0.01 15.23 13.50
C ARG A 52 0.68 16.07 12.43
N LEU A 53 0.58 15.67 11.16
CA LEU A 53 1.16 16.44 10.04
C LEU A 53 0.51 17.82 9.91
N GLN A 54 -0.80 17.92 10.06
CA GLN A 54 -1.52 19.21 10.01
C GLN A 54 -1.11 20.15 11.15
N GLN A 55 -0.85 19.61 12.34
CA GLN A 55 -0.41 20.38 13.51
C GLN A 55 1.07 20.74 13.50
N ALA A 56 1.88 20.07 12.68
CA ALA A 56 3.31 20.33 12.60
C ALA A 56 3.59 21.69 11.93
N THR A 57 4.52 22.44 12.50
CA THR A 57 4.95 23.74 11.96
C THR A 57 5.87 23.54 10.76
N PRO A 58 5.52 24.05 9.56
CA PRO A 58 6.39 23.95 8.39
C PRO A 58 7.67 24.78 8.57
N CYS A 59 8.82 24.23 8.18
CA CYS A 59 10.09 24.96 8.16
C CYS A 59 10.40 25.62 6.82
N CYS A 60 9.68 25.24 5.75
CA CYS A 60 9.96 25.65 4.39
C CYS A 60 8.66 25.77 3.56
N THR A 61 8.67 26.71 2.62
CA THR A 61 7.56 26.94 1.67
C THR A 61 8.05 27.05 0.22
N SER A 62 9.35 27.15 0.00
CA SER A 62 9.99 27.21 -1.32
C SER A 62 11.02 26.10 -1.52
N PHE A 63 11.22 25.65 -2.77
CA PHE A 63 12.20 24.62 -3.12
C PHE A 63 13.66 24.99 -2.79
N ALA A 64 13.97 26.28 -2.66
CA ALA A 64 15.29 26.74 -2.23
C ALA A 64 15.53 26.63 -0.71
N ASP A 65 14.48 26.48 0.10
CA ASP A 65 14.59 26.47 1.57
C ASP A 65 15.02 25.10 2.14
N PHE A 66 14.96 24.06 1.31
CA PHE A 66 15.25 22.69 1.71
C PHE A 66 16.76 22.48 1.87
N SER A 67 17.16 21.61 2.81
CA SER A 67 18.56 21.23 3.00
C SER A 67 18.93 20.03 2.12
N TYR A 68 19.65 20.28 1.02
CA TYR A 68 20.10 19.25 0.06
C TYR A 68 21.48 18.65 0.39
N GLN A 69 21.90 18.68 1.64
CA GLN A 69 23.25 18.22 2.04
C GLN A 69 23.46 16.70 1.86
N LYS A 70 22.37 15.92 1.76
CA LYS A 70 22.44 14.48 1.58
C LYS A 70 22.59 14.14 0.11
N LEU A 71 23.63 13.41 -0.25
CA LEU A 71 23.72 12.81 -1.59
C LEU A 71 22.65 11.73 -1.76
N LEU A 72 22.08 11.62 -2.96
CA LEU A 72 21.22 10.51 -3.32
C LEU A 72 22.02 9.20 -3.18
N PRO A 73 21.55 8.21 -2.40
CA PRO A 73 22.26 6.95 -2.23
C PRO A 73 22.49 6.21 -3.57
N TRP A 74 23.65 5.59 -3.74
CA TRP A 74 23.98 4.77 -4.92
C TRP A 74 23.20 3.45 -5.04
N GLN A 75 22.47 3.09 -3.98
CA GLN A 75 21.51 1.99 -3.93
C GLN A 75 20.39 2.39 -2.95
N PRO A 76 19.18 1.84 -3.07
CA PRO A 76 18.07 2.27 -2.22
C PRO A 76 18.35 2.03 -0.73
N GLN A 77 18.14 3.07 0.08
CA GLN A 77 18.25 3.04 1.53
C GLN A 77 16.94 3.45 2.17
N SER A 78 16.62 2.89 3.35
CA SER A 78 15.42 3.21 4.10
C SER A 78 15.51 4.57 4.79
N PHE A 79 14.46 5.36 4.67
CA PHE A 79 14.25 6.61 5.38
C PHE A 79 12.87 6.60 6.03
N THR A 80 12.80 6.91 7.31
CA THR A 80 11.53 7.04 8.03
C THR A 80 11.11 8.50 8.05
N LEU A 81 9.97 8.79 7.42
CA LEU A 81 9.28 10.07 7.45
C LEU A 81 8.21 10.03 8.54
N GLY A 82 8.12 11.06 9.37
CA GLY A 82 7.19 11.12 10.49
C GLY A 82 7.51 12.26 11.45
N SER A 83 7.07 12.19 12.70
CA SER A 83 7.16 13.31 13.67
C SER A 83 8.56 13.86 13.96
N GLY A 84 9.62 13.11 13.68
CA GLY A 84 11.01 13.58 13.79
C GLY A 84 11.57 14.21 12.51
N SER A 85 10.79 14.25 11.43
CA SER A 85 11.17 14.82 10.14
C SER A 85 10.71 16.26 10.00
N SER A 86 11.44 17.02 9.20
CA SER A 86 11.03 18.37 8.80
C SER A 86 9.75 18.33 7.96
N VAL A 87 8.92 19.36 8.10
CA VAL A 87 7.67 19.54 7.36
C VAL A 87 7.81 20.73 6.42
N ALA A 88 7.38 20.54 5.18
CA ALA A 88 7.22 21.60 4.20
C ALA A 88 5.73 21.93 4.03
N ASN A 89 5.43 23.16 3.68
CA ASN A 89 4.13 23.53 3.14
C ASN A 89 4.29 23.83 1.65
N ILE A 90 3.93 22.85 0.82
CA ILE A 90 4.05 22.91 -0.63
C ILE A 90 2.63 23.07 -1.20
N ASN A 91 2.35 24.20 -1.84
CA ASN A 91 1.04 24.51 -2.42
C ASN A 91 -0.12 24.37 -1.42
N GLY A 92 0.08 24.80 -0.17
CA GLY A 92 -0.95 24.73 0.89
C GLY A 92 -1.08 23.35 1.55
N THR A 93 -0.24 22.38 1.17
CA THR A 93 -0.26 21.02 1.72
C THR A 93 0.98 20.77 2.56
N HIS A 94 0.77 20.39 3.83
CA HIS A 94 1.87 19.94 4.67
C HIS A 94 2.38 18.59 4.17
N SER A 95 3.68 18.38 4.17
CA SER A 95 4.28 17.06 3.93
C SER A 95 5.62 16.94 4.62
N TYR A 96 5.90 15.76 5.18
CA TYR A 96 7.29 15.38 5.44
C TYR A 96 8.03 15.21 4.12
N PHE A 97 9.34 15.39 4.12
CA PHE A 97 10.13 15.34 2.91
C PHE A 97 11.54 14.77 3.11
N LEU A 98 12.13 14.33 2.00
CA LEU A 98 13.55 14.08 1.84
C LEU A 98 14.06 14.96 0.71
N ALA A 99 15.25 15.54 0.89
CA ALA A 99 15.91 16.38 -0.09
C ALA A 99 17.31 15.82 -0.35
N PHE A 100 17.62 15.57 -1.62
CA PHE A 100 18.88 14.97 -2.03
C PHE A 100 19.58 15.82 -3.08
N GLN A 101 20.91 15.90 -2.99
CA GLN A 101 21.77 16.28 -4.10
C GLN A 101 22.00 15.06 -5.00
N LEU A 102 21.84 15.24 -6.30
CA LEU A 102 22.09 14.21 -7.30
C LEU A 102 23.59 14.09 -7.59
N PRO A 103 24.08 12.89 -7.95
CA PRO A 103 25.49 12.67 -8.24
C PRO A 103 25.94 13.41 -9.51
N ASP A 104 26.94 14.29 -9.35
CA ASP A 104 27.63 14.98 -10.44
C ASP A 104 28.51 13.98 -11.22
N GLY A 105 27.92 13.25 -12.15
CA GLY A 105 28.65 12.28 -13.00
C GLY A 105 27.94 10.96 -13.25
N ALA A 106 26.73 10.76 -12.73
CA ALA A 106 25.94 9.59 -13.13
C ALA A 106 25.64 9.63 -14.63
N LYS A 107 25.81 8.49 -15.29
CA LYS A 107 25.49 8.35 -16.72
C LYS A 107 23.97 8.46 -16.91
N LEU A 108 23.54 9.41 -17.72
CA LEU A 108 22.13 9.59 -18.08
C LEU A 108 21.72 8.67 -19.24
N PRO A 109 20.45 8.22 -19.28
CA PRO A 109 19.47 8.31 -18.20
C PRO A 109 19.78 7.29 -17.10
N TYR A 110 19.43 7.63 -15.86
CA TYR A 110 19.41 6.68 -14.75
C TYR A 110 18.05 6.70 -14.06
N ARG A 111 17.74 5.64 -13.30
CA ARG A 111 16.49 5.52 -12.57
C ARG A 111 16.75 5.68 -11.08
N VAL A 112 15.85 6.39 -10.41
CA VAL A 112 15.73 6.42 -8.95
C VAL A 112 14.62 5.44 -8.58
N ALA A 113 14.91 4.53 -7.66
CA ALA A 113 13.96 3.56 -7.17
C ALA A 113 13.29 4.05 -5.88
N PHE A 114 12.02 3.71 -5.75
CA PHE A 114 11.21 3.95 -4.56
C PHE A 114 10.62 2.64 -4.07
N LYS A 115 10.64 2.40 -2.76
CA LYS A 115 9.82 1.37 -2.12
C LYS A 115 9.20 1.92 -0.86
N SER A 116 7.88 1.79 -0.73
CA SER A 116 7.16 2.18 0.46
C SER A 116 6.75 0.95 1.25
N ASP A 117 7.03 0.99 2.55
CA ASP A 117 6.61 -0.05 3.49
C ASP A 117 5.18 0.20 3.96
N LEU A 118 4.50 -0.88 4.33
CA LEU A 118 3.18 -0.80 4.96
C LEU A 118 3.33 -0.31 6.40
N ASN A 119 2.67 0.80 6.71
CA ASN A 119 2.55 1.29 8.08
C ASN A 119 1.30 0.71 8.72
N GLY A 120 1.47 -0.04 9.81
CA GLY A 120 0.36 -0.59 10.59
C GLY A 120 0.56 -2.06 10.91
N ARG A 121 -0.07 -2.52 11.99
CA ARG A 121 0.05 -3.90 12.47
C ARG A 121 -0.76 -4.90 11.65
N TRP A 122 -1.81 -4.42 10.98
CA TRP A 122 -2.77 -5.23 10.25
C TRP A 122 -2.97 -4.67 8.87
N LEU A 123 -2.88 -5.51 7.85
CA LEU A 123 -2.97 -5.10 6.45
C LEU A 123 -4.24 -4.31 6.12
N LYS A 124 -5.37 -4.69 6.75
CA LYS A 124 -6.67 -4.00 6.59
C LYS A 124 -6.73 -2.59 7.19
N SER A 125 -5.82 -2.26 8.09
CA SER A 125 -5.70 -0.94 8.73
C SER A 125 -4.35 -0.30 8.44
N SER A 126 -3.65 -0.81 7.43
CA SER A 126 -2.35 -0.29 7.00
C SER A 126 -2.55 0.81 5.97
N TYR A 127 -1.60 1.72 5.93
CA TYR A 127 -1.46 2.72 4.87
C TYR A 127 0.01 2.76 4.43
N LEU A 128 0.31 3.50 3.37
CA LEU A 128 1.67 3.64 2.88
C LEU A 128 1.99 5.09 2.50
N PHE A 129 3.24 5.48 2.68
CA PHE A 129 3.72 6.78 2.20
C PHE A 129 3.85 6.72 0.67
N ALA A 130 3.15 7.58 -0.07
CA ALA A 130 3.18 7.58 -1.53
C ALA A 130 4.00 8.76 -2.07
N PRO A 131 5.17 8.51 -2.71
CA PRO A 131 6.07 9.58 -3.09
C PRO A 131 5.56 10.42 -4.26
N THR A 132 5.76 11.73 -4.15
CA THR A 132 5.86 12.70 -5.23
C THR A 132 7.30 13.13 -5.31
N VAL A 133 7.84 13.21 -6.53
CA VAL A 133 9.20 13.69 -6.77
C VAL A 133 9.17 15.01 -7.49
N VAL A 134 10.10 15.90 -7.13
CA VAL A 134 10.40 17.11 -7.89
C VAL A 134 11.88 17.13 -8.19
N LEU A 135 12.20 17.22 -9.48
CA LEU A 135 13.55 17.35 -9.99
C LEU A 135 13.88 18.84 -10.13
N LEU A 136 14.99 19.27 -9.55
CA LEU A 136 15.39 20.67 -9.53
C LEU A 136 16.75 20.86 -10.20
N ASP A 137 16.95 22.03 -10.80
CA ASP A 137 18.24 22.48 -11.32
C ASP A 137 19.14 23.11 -10.23
N SER A 138 20.30 23.66 -10.63
CA SER A 138 21.23 24.34 -9.71
C SER A 138 20.66 25.61 -9.06
N GLY A 139 19.63 26.21 -9.64
CA GLY A 139 18.92 27.37 -9.11
C GLY A 139 17.69 27.01 -8.28
N PHE A 140 17.55 25.73 -7.90
CA PHE A 140 16.39 25.18 -7.19
C PHE A 140 15.07 25.38 -7.95
N GLN A 141 15.12 25.52 -9.28
CA GLN A 141 13.94 25.63 -10.11
C GLN A 141 13.44 24.24 -10.51
N PRO A 142 12.12 23.98 -10.45
CA PRO A 142 11.56 22.71 -10.87
C PRO A 142 11.68 22.53 -12.38
N ILE A 143 12.37 21.47 -12.78
CA ILE A 143 12.52 21.04 -14.18
C ILE A 143 11.72 19.77 -14.49
N GLY A 144 11.13 19.14 -13.46
CA GLY A 144 10.22 18.01 -13.60
C GLY A 144 9.53 17.68 -12.28
N SER A 145 8.33 17.11 -12.35
CA SER A 145 7.59 16.64 -11.18
C SER A 145 6.71 15.45 -11.55
N SER A 146 6.58 14.48 -10.65
CA SER A 146 5.75 13.30 -10.88
C SER A 146 5.30 12.65 -9.58
N ASP A 147 4.02 12.27 -9.51
CA ASP A 147 3.51 11.35 -8.51
C ASP A 147 3.95 9.93 -8.89
N ILE A 148 4.70 9.27 -8.01
CA ILE A 148 5.20 7.92 -8.25
C ILE A 148 4.05 6.92 -8.10
N SER A 149 3.72 6.26 -9.20
CA SER A 149 2.81 5.12 -9.18
C SER A 149 3.48 3.95 -8.46
N LEU A 150 2.84 3.48 -7.40
CA LEU A 150 3.31 2.37 -6.59
C LEU A 150 2.57 1.08 -6.96
N CYS A 151 3.31 -0.02 -7.04
CA CYS A 151 2.80 -1.34 -7.36
C CYS A 151 3.35 -2.36 -6.36
N GLU A 152 2.54 -3.34 -5.97
CA GLU A 152 2.97 -4.35 -5.01
C GLU A 152 4.01 -5.29 -5.63
N HIS A 153 5.11 -5.56 -4.91
CA HIS A 153 5.93 -6.73 -5.17
C HIS A 153 6.23 -7.43 -3.86
N MET A 154 6.11 -8.76 -3.85
CA MET A 154 6.39 -9.62 -2.70
C MET A 154 7.55 -10.54 -3.04
N GLY A 155 8.72 -10.23 -2.49
CA GLY A 155 9.94 -11.02 -2.61
C GLY A 155 10.26 -11.83 -1.36
N TRP A 156 11.49 -12.34 -1.29
CA TRP A 156 11.96 -13.20 -0.20
C TRP A 156 12.51 -12.44 1.01
N SER A 157 12.68 -11.12 0.90
CA SER A 157 13.25 -10.25 1.93
C SER A 157 12.47 -8.94 2.02
N ASP A 158 12.63 -8.23 3.14
CA ASP A 158 11.99 -6.91 3.35
C ASP A 158 12.40 -5.89 2.29
N ALA A 159 13.66 -5.91 1.82
CA ALA A 159 14.12 -5.02 0.76
C ALA A 159 13.40 -5.27 -0.58
N THR A 160 12.91 -6.49 -0.78
CA THR A 160 12.23 -6.95 -2.00
C THR A 160 10.71 -7.10 -1.81
N SER A 161 10.16 -6.65 -0.68
CA SER A 161 8.74 -6.73 -0.38
C SER A 161 8.20 -5.35 -0.02
N GLY A 162 7.09 -4.93 -0.64
CA GLY A 162 6.54 -3.60 -0.46
C GLY A 162 5.83 -3.06 -1.69
N ALA A 163 5.56 -1.76 -1.68
CA ALA A 163 5.03 -1.02 -2.82
C ALA A 163 6.18 -0.33 -3.56
N PHE A 164 6.46 -0.73 -4.80
CA PHE A 164 7.60 -0.27 -5.59
C PHE A 164 7.19 0.71 -6.69
N GLY A 165 8.07 1.66 -6.99
CA GLY A 165 7.94 2.59 -8.09
C GLY A 165 9.30 3.12 -8.53
N SER A 166 9.32 3.93 -9.59
CA SER A 166 10.57 4.50 -10.08
C SER A 166 10.37 5.83 -10.80
N PHE A 167 11.43 6.62 -10.86
CA PHE A 167 11.50 7.86 -11.62
C PHE A 167 12.76 7.88 -12.48
N THR A 168 12.66 8.34 -13.73
CA THR A 168 13.80 8.46 -14.63
C THR A 168 14.36 9.87 -14.58
N VAL A 169 15.67 9.99 -14.38
CA VAL A 169 16.43 11.24 -14.53
C VAL A 169 17.19 11.17 -15.85
N ASP A 170 16.84 12.06 -16.78
CA ASP A 170 17.41 12.17 -18.12
C ASP A 170 17.99 13.56 -18.43
N SER A 171 17.68 14.56 -17.60
CA SER A 171 18.16 15.93 -17.76
C SER A 171 19.57 16.14 -17.19
N LYS A 172 20.46 16.71 -18.00
CA LYS A 172 21.80 17.16 -17.57
C LYS A 172 21.77 18.35 -16.60
N GLN A 173 20.65 19.06 -16.53
CA GLN A 173 20.47 20.20 -15.63
C GLN A 173 20.06 19.78 -14.22
N ALA A 174 19.63 18.53 -14.03
CA ALA A 174 19.21 18.02 -12.74
C ALA A 174 20.35 18.07 -11.72
N ARG A 175 20.09 18.68 -10.57
CA ARG A 175 21.04 18.81 -9.45
C ARG A 175 20.46 18.34 -8.14
N TYR A 176 19.16 18.48 -7.95
CA TYR A 176 18.51 18.06 -6.71
C TYR A 176 17.24 17.27 -6.96
N LEU A 177 16.91 16.41 -6.02
CA LEU A 177 15.70 15.61 -5.98
C LEU A 177 15.01 15.85 -4.64
N LEU A 178 13.80 16.40 -4.69
CA LEU A 178 12.90 16.48 -3.55
C LEU A 178 11.91 15.31 -3.62
N VAL A 179 11.69 14.66 -2.48
CA VAL A 179 10.71 13.58 -2.31
C VAL A 179 9.78 13.96 -1.17
N TYR A 180 8.49 13.99 -1.43
CA TYR A 180 7.45 14.29 -0.42
C TYR A 180 6.18 13.50 -0.78
N SER A 181 5.03 13.77 -0.15
CA SER A 181 3.73 13.22 -0.56
C SER A 181 2.79 14.37 -0.89
N SER A 182 2.42 14.53 -2.16
CA SER A 182 1.46 15.54 -2.61
C SER A 182 0.08 15.33 -1.99
N ALA A 183 -0.82 16.33 -2.07
CA ALA A 183 -2.20 16.17 -1.63
C ALA A 183 -2.92 15.03 -2.35
N ALA A 184 -2.65 14.87 -3.65
CA ALA A 184 -3.20 13.78 -4.46
C ALA A 184 -2.70 12.42 -3.96
N GLN A 185 -1.39 12.32 -3.67
CA GLN A 185 -0.83 11.11 -3.07
C GLN A 185 -1.38 10.88 -1.66
N GLN A 186 -1.47 11.88 -0.77
CA GLN A 186 -1.96 11.65 0.62
C GLN A 186 -3.42 11.19 0.71
N THR A 187 -4.22 11.42 -0.34
CA THR A 187 -5.62 10.96 -0.44
C THR A 187 -5.78 9.75 -1.37
N GLY A 188 -4.68 9.30 -1.97
CA GLY A 188 -4.62 8.22 -2.93
C GLY A 188 -4.69 6.84 -2.29
N LYS A 189 -4.56 5.83 -3.14
CA LYS A 189 -4.52 4.43 -2.74
C LYS A 189 -3.72 3.62 -3.75
N THR A 190 -3.04 2.59 -3.26
CA THR A 190 -2.30 1.63 -4.07
C THR A 190 -3.06 0.32 -4.12
N TYR A 191 -3.18 -0.27 -5.31
CA TYR A 191 -3.69 -1.62 -5.44
C TYR A 191 -2.76 -2.62 -4.75
N TRP A 192 -3.33 -3.56 -4.00
CA TRP A 192 -2.58 -4.60 -3.30
C TRP A 192 -3.29 -5.94 -3.43
N GLU A 193 -2.55 -6.97 -3.85
CA GLU A 193 -3.03 -8.33 -3.97
C GLU A 193 -2.54 -9.16 -2.78
N GLN A 194 -3.45 -9.63 -1.92
CA GLN A 194 -3.05 -10.62 -0.92
C GLN A 194 -2.78 -11.94 -1.62
N SER A 195 -1.51 -12.19 -1.96
CA SER A 195 -1.09 -13.54 -2.37
C SER A 195 -1.24 -14.47 -1.16
N PRO A 196 -2.07 -15.53 -1.22
CA PRO A 196 -2.24 -16.48 -0.10
C PRO A 196 -0.95 -17.24 0.28
N ALA A 197 0.15 -17.05 -0.45
CA ALA A 197 1.30 -17.94 -0.42
C ALA A 197 2.49 -17.47 0.43
N ALA A 198 2.51 -16.26 1.00
CA ALA A 198 3.73 -15.74 1.64
C ALA A 198 3.51 -14.93 2.92
N PHE A 199 2.84 -15.51 3.94
CA PHE A 199 3.05 -15.04 5.31
C PHE A 199 3.22 -16.24 6.26
N SER A 200 4.38 -16.28 6.92
CA SER A 200 4.78 -17.32 7.86
C SER A 200 3.77 -17.49 9.00
N SER A 201 3.76 -18.69 9.58
CA SER A 201 2.87 -19.23 10.62
C SER A 201 2.86 -18.50 11.98
N LYS A 202 3.23 -17.21 12.04
CA LYS A 202 3.19 -16.36 13.25
C LYS A 202 2.18 -15.22 13.19
N ALA A 203 1.50 -15.04 12.07
CA ALA A 203 0.44 -14.05 11.93
C ALA A 203 -0.90 -14.67 12.33
N THR A 204 -1.30 -14.55 13.60
CA THR A 204 -2.68 -14.81 14.07
C THR A 204 -3.62 -13.71 13.58
N LEU A 205 -3.62 -13.47 12.27
CA LEU A 205 -4.42 -12.42 11.67
C LEU A 205 -5.61 -13.02 10.95
N ASP A 206 -6.80 -12.52 11.26
CA ASP A 206 -8.05 -12.82 10.58
C ASP A 206 -7.94 -12.36 9.12
N MET A 207 -7.52 -13.27 8.25
CA MET A 207 -7.21 -13.04 6.83
C MET A 207 -8.47 -13.26 6.00
N ASN A 208 -8.88 -12.25 5.23
CA ASN A 208 -9.87 -12.48 4.18
C ASN A 208 -9.19 -13.31 3.08
N THR A 209 -9.57 -14.58 2.98
CA THR A 209 -8.91 -15.60 2.15
C THR A 209 -9.00 -15.36 0.64
N SER A 210 -9.66 -14.30 0.19
CA SER A 210 -9.81 -14.01 -1.24
C SER A 210 -10.19 -12.53 -1.44
N GLY A 211 -9.20 -11.63 -1.41
CA GLY A 211 -9.50 -10.21 -1.61
C GLY A 211 -8.31 -9.41 -2.07
N THR A 212 -8.31 -9.03 -3.35
CA THR A 212 -7.60 -7.83 -3.79
C THR A 212 -8.19 -6.63 -3.06
N PHE A 213 -7.36 -5.75 -2.51
CA PHE A 213 -7.82 -4.56 -1.79
C PHE A 213 -6.96 -3.35 -2.19
N SER A 214 -7.34 -2.16 -1.74
CA SER A 214 -6.55 -0.95 -1.96
C SER A 214 -6.03 -0.44 -0.63
N VAL A 215 -4.71 -0.29 -0.53
CA VAL A 215 -4.06 0.28 0.64
C VAL A 215 -4.14 1.81 0.53
N PRO A 216 -4.78 2.51 1.48
CA PRO A 216 -4.80 3.97 1.48
C PRO A 216 -3.38 4.52 1.62
N HIS A 217 -3.16 5.70 1.07
CA HIS A 217 -1.92 6.43 1.29
C HIS A 217 -2.00 7.22 2.60
N GLY A 218 -0.84 7.56 3.15
CA GLY A 218 -0.74 8.37 4.34
C GLY A 218 0.47 9.31 4.34
N PRO A 219 0.51 10.23 5.30
CA PRO A 219 1.47 11.32 5.30
C PRO A 219 2.87 10.94 5.77
N ASP A 220 3.00 9.87 6.55
CA ASP A 220 4.24 9.37 7.13
C ASP A 220 4.48 7.90 6.76
N GLY A 221 5.69 7.40 7.04
CA GLY A 221 6.07 6.02 6.77
C GLY A 221 7.54 5.82 6.45
N THR A 222 7.90 4.56 6.24
CA THR A 222 9.24 4.21 5.75
C THR A 222 9.23 4.13 4.23
N VAL A 223 10.09 4.92 3.60
CA VAL A 223 10.33 4.94 2.16
C VAL A 223 11.81 4.63 1.89
N TRP A 224 12.07 3.79 0.92
CA TRP A 224 13.40 3.49 0.44
C TRP A 224 13.66 4.31 -0.81
N VAL A 225 14.78 5.02 -0.85
CA VAL A 225 15.14 5.91 -1.96
C VAL A 225 16.60 5.73 -2.32
N GLY A 226 16.91 5.67 -3.61
CA GLY A 226 18.28 5.66 -4.12
C GLY A 226 18.33 5.36 -5.61
N MET A 227 19.54 5.40 -6.18
CA MET A 227 19.79 4.94 -7.54
C MET A 227 19.35 3.48 -7.68
N MET A 228 18.63 3.18 -8.76
CA MET A 228 18.06 1.85 -8.97
C MET A 228 19.16 0.83 -9.30
N ASP A 229 19.23 -0.22 -8.50
CA ASP A 229 20.04 -1.41 -8.76
C ASP A 229 19.21 -2.50 -9.48
N SER A 230 19.86 -3.62 -9.81
CA SER A 230 19.20 -4.75 -10.47
C SER A 230 18.11 -5.41 -9.63
N THR A 231 18.23 -5.37 -8.30
CA THR A 231 17.28 -5.96 -7.37
C THR A 231 15.96 -5.21 -7.42
N TYR A 232 16.03 -3.87 -7.30
CA TYR A 232 14.88 -3.00 -7.38
C TYR A 232 14.30 -2.91 -8.79
N ALA A 233 15.14 -2.94 -9.83
CA ALA A 233 14.65 -3.01 -11.20
C ALA A 233 13.76 -4.24 -11.40
N ARG A 234 14.23 -5.43 -10.95
CA ARG A 234 13.43 -6.66 -11.03
C ARG A 234 12.15 -6.57 -10.21
N ALA A 235 12.19 -5.98 -9.02
CA ALA A 235 10.99 -5.80 -8.20
C ALA A 235 9.95 -4.92 -8.92
N VAL A 236 10.36 -3.78 -9.50
CA VAL A 236 9.49 -2.89 -10.27
C VAL A 236 8.93 -3.59 -11.50
N ASP A 237 9.75 -4.32 -12.25
CA ASP A 237 9.35 -5.00 -13.49
C ASP A 237 8.36 -6.15 -13.24
N ASN A 238 8.38 -6.74 -12.04
CA ASN A 238 7.49 -7.84 -11.63
C ASN A 238 6.41 -7.40 -10.62
N ALA A 239 6.19 -6.09 -10.48
CA ALA A 239 5.20 -5.57 -9.54
C ALA A 239 3.76 -5.65 -10.11
N ILE A 240 2.80 -5.89 -9.24
CA ILE A 240 1.38 -5.98 -9.55
C ILE A 240 0.73 -4.63 -9.26
N CYS A 241 0.40 -3.90 -10.33
CA CYS A 241 -0.15 -2.55 -10.24
C CYS A 241 -1.68 -2.49 -10.21
N LYS A 242 -2.34 -3.57 -10.60
CA LYS A 242 -3.80 -3.64 -10.75
C LYS A 242 -4.25 -5.09 -10.74
N LYS A 243 -5.54 -5.30 -10.50
CA LYS A 243 -6.16 -6.61 -10.57
C LYS A 243 -5.86 -7.26 -11.92
N PRO A 244 -5.27 -8.47 -11.96
CA PRO A 244 -5.06 -9.17 -13.21
C PRO A 244 -6.40 -9.40 -13.90
N GLN A 245 -6.43 -9.23 -15.22
CA GLN A 245 -7.60 -9.61 -16.00
C GLN A 245 -7.78 -11.11 -15.89
N GLN A 246 -9.00 -11.55 -15.59
CA GLN A 246 -9.33 -12.97 -15.54
C GLN A 246 -9.15 -13.54 -16.94
N GLY A 247 -8.08 -14.29 -17.16
CA GLY A 247 -7.86 -15.01 -18.41
C GLY A 247 -8.75 -16.25 -18.47
N ASP A 248 -8.92 -16.81 -19.67
CA ASP A 248 -9.75 -18.01 -19.90
C ASP A 248 -9.17 -19.30 -19.27
N GLY A 249 -8.12 -19.19 -18.47
CA GLY A 249 -7.40 -20.30 -17.89
C GLY A 249 -6.44 -20.97 -18.87
N ILE A 250 -5.33 -21.49 -18.33
CA ILE A 250 -4.26 -22.14 -19.10
C ILE A 250 -4.80 -23.32 -19.92
N LEU A 251 -5.84 -24.01 -19.43
CA LEU A 251 -6.48 -25.11 -20.15
C LEU A 251 -7.19 -24.67 -21.43
N ASN A 252 -7.74 -23.46 -21.48
CA ASN A 252 -8.36 -22.94 -22.69
C ASN A 252 -7.28 -22.53 -23.71
N THR A 253 -6.18 -21.93 -23.24
CA THR A 253 -5.02 -21.58 -24.07
C THR A 253 -4.31 -22.82 -24.61
N LEU A 254 -4.20 -23.89 -23.81
CA LEU A 254 -3.62 -25.17 -24.26
C LEU A 254 -4.49 -25.86 -25.31
N ARG A 255 -5.82 -25.80 -25.18
CA ARG A 255 -6.76 -26.34 -26.19
C ARG A 255 -6.67 -25.64 -27.53
N SER A 256 -6.41 -24.33 -27.55
CA SER A 256 -6.28 -23.56 -28.79
C SER A 256 -4.86 -23.59 -29.39
N SER A 257 -3.84 -23.86 -28.57
CA SER A 257 -2.44 -23.81 -29.00
C SER A 257 -1.84 -25.18 -29.34
N LEU A 258 -2.48 -26.28 -28.92
CA LEU A 258 -2.05 -27.64 -29.25
C LEU A 258 -2.97 -28.20 -30.36
N PRO A 259 -2.44 -28.57 -31.54
CA PRO A 259 -3.19 -29.34 -32.50
C PRO A 259 -3.47 -30.73 -31.90
N LEU A 260 -4.67 -30.90 -31.35
CA LEU A 260 -5.11 -32.19 -30.83
C LEU A 260 -5.37 -33.11 -32.04
N PRO A 261 -4.64 -34.24 -32.18
CA PRO A 261 -4.60 -35.04 -33.41
C PRO A 261 -5.89 -35.84 -33.70
N TRP A 262 -6.99 -35.59 -32.99
CA TRP A 262 -8.22 -36.37 -33.08
C TRP A 262 -9.48 -35.57 -33.42
N SER A 263 -9.39 -34.25 -33.62
CA SER A 263 -10.53 -33.45 -34.11
C SER A 263 -10.56 -33.41 -35.65
N SER A 264 -10.67 -34.56 -36.29
CA SER A 264 -11.13 -34.66 -37.68
C SER A 264 -12.61 -35.04 -37.67
N SER A 265 -13.47 -34.04 -37.46
CA SER A 265 -14.89 -34.19 -37.76
C SER A 265 -15.05 -34.28 -39.27
N SER A 266 -15.59 -35.40 -39.73
CA SER A 266 -15.94 -35.70 -41.11
C SER A 266 -16.54 -34.50 -41.85
N ALA A 267 -15.77 -33.88 -42.73
CA ALA A 267 -16.32 -33.04 -43.78
C ALA A 267 -16.99 -33.95 -44.80
N ALA A 268 -18.32 -33.95 -44.81
CA ALA A 268 -19.12 -34.61 -45.83
C ALA A 268 -18.71 -34.11 -47.22
N ALA A 269 -18.28 -35.03 -48.08
CA ALA A 269 -18.00 -34.77 -49.47
C ALA A 269 -19.29 -34.35 -50.21
N PRO A 270 -19.23 -33.37 -51.15
CA PRO A 270 -20.36 -33.06 -52.00
C PRO A 270 -20.53 -34.19 -53.02
N ALA A 271 -21.69 -34.87 -52.99
CA ALA A 271 -22.06 -35.83 -54.00
C ALA A 271 -22.45 -35.11 -55.30
N SER A 272 -21.64 -35.26 -56.35
CA SER A 272 -22.07 -35.02 -57.73
C SER A 272 -23.00 -36.14 -58.20
N PRO A 273 -24.10 -35.85 -58.90
CA PRO A 273 -24.75 -36.80 -59.78
C PRO A 273 -24.29 -36.55 -61.23
N ALA A 274 -23.76 -37.61 -61.84
CA ALA A 274 -23.48 -37.67 -63.27
C ALA A 274 -24.77 -37.93 -64.07
N GLY A 275 -25.06 -37.01 -65.00
CA GLY A 275 -25.36 -37.29 -66.41
C GLY A 275 -26.74 -37.81 -66.82
N VAL A 276 -27.43 -37.04 -67.68
CA VAL A 276 -28.19 -37.56 -68.84
C VAL A 276 -28.07 -36.60 -70.05
N LYS A 277 -27.63 -37.17 -71.17
CA LYS A 277 -27.71 -36.80 -72.61
C LYS A 277 -29.06 -36.14 -73.04
N ALA A 278 -29.30 -35.44 -74.15
CA ALA A 278 -28.61 -35.08 -75.39
C ALA A 278 -29.51 -34.15 -76.25
N ARG A 279 -28.94 -33.59 -77.34
CA ARG A 279 -29.54 -32.99 -78.56
C ARG A 279 -30.33 -31.68 -78.37
N GLY A 280 -30.16 -30.62 -79.16
CA GLY A 280 -29.50 -30.44 -80.46
C GLY A 280 -30.49 -29.81 -81.44
N SER A 281 -30.30 -28.52 -81.73
CA SER A 281 -30.56 -27.75 -82.98
C SER A 281 -30.69 -26.27 -82.62
#